data_AF-A0A2W1TGP9-F1
#
_entry.id   AF-A0A2W1TGP9-F1
#
_cell.length_a   1.000
_cell.length_b   1.000
_cell.length_c   1.000
_cell.angle_alpha   90.00
_cell.angle_beta   90.00
_cell.angle_gamma   90.00
#
_symmetry.space_group_name_H-M   'P 1'
#
loop_
_entity.id
_entity.type
_entity.pdbx_description
1 polymer ?
#
loop_
_entity_poly.entity_id
_entity_poly.type
_entity_poly.pdbx_seq_one_letter_code
_entity_poly.pdbx_strand_id
1 'polypeptide(L)' 'MTGSFDDVRFLTVAEVAEMMRVSKMTVYRMVHAGELPAIRFGRSFRVPESAVAELLRGGIADVG' A
#
# COMPACT_ATOMS: atom_id res chain seq x y z
N MET A 1 13.94 -1.47 27.67
CA MET A 1 12.84 -1.47 26.68
C MET A 1 13.40 -1.02 25.34
N THR A 2 13.98 -1.93 24.57
CA THR A 2 14.35 -1.69 23.18
C THR A 2 13.07 -1.75 22.35
N GLY A 3 12.61 -0.59 21.86
CA GLY A 3 11.53 -0.56 20.88
C GLY A 3 12.04 -1.21 19.60
N SER A 4 11.63 -2.45 19.37
CA SER A 4 11.93 -3.18 18.14
C SER A 4 11.25 -2.47 16.97
N PHE A 5 12.03 -1.77 16.16
CA PHE A 5 11.60 -1.21 14.87
C PHE A 5 11.50 -2.30 13.77
N ASP A 6 11.36 -3.56 14.17
CA ASP A 6 11.81 -4.73 13.41
C ASP A 6 10.88 -5.25 12.30
N ASP A 7 9.68 -4.72 12.11
CA ASP A 7 8.82 -5.29 11.03
C ASP A 7 7.85 -4.31 10.40
N VAL A 8 8.27 -3.06 10.17
CA VAL A 8 7.54 -2.22 9.20
C VAL A 8 7.95 -2.66 7.80
N ARG A 9 7.25 -3.67 7.29
CA ARG A 9 7.47 -4.19 5.93
C ARG A 9 6.91 -3.21 4.90
N PHE A 10 7.74 -2.89 3.92
CA PHE A 10 7.37 -2.03 2.81
C PHE A 10 7.24 -2.84 1.53
N LEU A 11 6.11 -2.68 0.87
CA LEU A 11 5.79 -3.29 -0.39
C LEU A 11 6.04 -2.31 -1.53
N THR A 12 6.46 -2.85 -2.66
CA THR A 12 6.52 -2.14 -3.94
C THR A 12 5.12 -1.98 -4.52
N VAL A 13 4.94 -1.00 -5.40
CA VAL A 13 3.70 -0.83 -6.17
C VAL A 13 3.32 -2.10 -6.95
N ALA A 14 4.31 -2.87 -7.41
CA ALA A 14 4.06 -4.11 -8.14
C ALA A 14 3.51 -5.22 -7.23
N GLU A 15 4.09 -5.40 -6.05
CA GLU A 15 3.62 -6.38 -5.06
C GLU A 15 2.22 -6.04 -4.55
N VAL A 16 1.94 -4.75 -4.31
CA VAL A 16 0.58 -4.30 -3.93
C VAL A 16 -0.42 -4.58 -5.04
N ALA A 17 -0.06 -4.30 -6.30
CA ALA A 17 -0.93 -4.55 -7.45
C ALA A 17 -1.26 -6.04 -7.59
N GLU A 18 -0.28 -6.91 -7.40
CA GLU A 18 -0.46 -8.37 -7.42
C GLU A 18 -1.37 -8.84 -6.27
N MET A 19 -1.12 -8.37 -5.06
CA MET A 19 -1.90 -8.72 -3.87
C MET A 19 -3.37 -8.29 -3.99
N MET A 20 -3.61 -7.08 -4.50
CA MET A 20 -4.95 -6.52 -4.67
C MET A 20 -5.63 -6.94 -5.98
N ARG A 21 -4.94 -7.67 -6.87
CA ARG A 21 -5.40 -8.04 -8.22
C ARG A 21 -5.84 -6.84 -9.07
N VAL A 22 -5.13 -5.72 -8.96
CA VAL A 22 -5.37 -4.51 -9.73
C VAL A 22 -4.19 -4.18 -10.64
N SER A 23 -4.38 -3.27 -11.58
CA SER A 23 -3.27 -2.78 -12.38
C SER A 23 -2.32 -1.89 -11.54
N LYS A 24 -1.04 -1.84 -11.92
CA LYS A 24 -0.08 -0.88 -11.34
C LYS A 24 -0.57 0.57 -11.44
N MET A 25 -1.29 0.91 -12.51
CA MET A 25 -1.87 2.25 -12.69
C MET A 25 -2.95 2.55 -11.65
N THR A 26 -3.73 1.55 -11.24
CA THR A 26 -4.72 1.72 -10.18
C THR A 26 -4.04 2.03 -8.85
N VAL A 27 -2.97 1.31 -8.51
CA VAL A 27 -2.18 1.59 -7.30
C VAL A 27 -1.56 2.99 -7.37
N TYR A 28 -0.98 3.38 -8.51
CA TYR A 28 -0.47 4.75 -8.68
C TYR A 28 -1.56 5.81 -8.50
N ARG A 29 -2.77 5.58 -9.04
CA ARG A 29 -3.91 6.48 -8.86
C ARG A 29 -4.30 6.61 -7.39
N MET A 30 -4.41 5.50 -6.65
CA MET A 30 -4.73 5.51 -5.22
C MET A 30 -3.67 6.30 -4.42
N VAL A 31 -2.39 6.13 -4.75
CA VAL A 31 -1.30 6.89 -4.12
C VAL A 31 -1.41 8.39 -4.41
N HIS A 32 -1.69 8.77 -5.66
CA HIS A 32 -1.83 10.20 -6.02
C HIS A 32 -3.13 10.82 -5.49
N ALA A 33 -4.19 10.02 -5.32
CA ALA A 33 -5.45 10.43 -4.70
C ALA A 33 -5.36 10.54 -3.17
N GLY A 34 -4.31 10.00 -2.56
CA GLY A 34 -4.13 9.94 -1.10
C GLY A 34 -4.91 8.82 -0.42
N GLU A 35 -5.53 7.92 -1.19
CA GLU A 35 -6.26 6.75 -0.68
C GLU A 35 -5.32 5.66 -0.16
N LEU A 36 -4.13 5.56 -0.75
CA LEU A 36 -3.10 4.61 -0.32
C LEU A 36 -1.86 5.38 0.14
N PRO A 37 -1.56 5.41 1.45
CA PRO A 37 -0.37 6.10 1.94
C PRO A 37 0.88 5.40 1.42
N ALA A 38 1.78 6.17 0.79
CA ALA A 38 3.02 5.66 0.24
C ALA A 38 4.17 6.63 0.50
N ILE A 39 5.36 6.07 0.66
CA ILE A 39 6.61 6.79 0.84
C ILE A 39 7.37 6.77 -0.48
N ARG A 40 7.81 7.94 -0.93
CA ARG A 40 8.65 8.06 -2.12
C ARG A 40 10.09 7.68 -1.78
N PHE A 41 10.57 6.58 -2.35
CA PHE A 41 11.96 6.15 -2.31
C PHE A 41 12.61 6.42 -3.67
N GLY A 42 13.26 7.58 -3.80
CA GLY A 42 13.87 8.03 -5.05
C GLY A 42 12.84 8.16 -6.18
N ARG A 43 12.96 7.28 -7.18
CA ARG A 43 12.07 7.23 -8.36
C ARG A 43 10.88 6.29 -8.21
N SER A 44 10.79 5.58 -7.08
CA SER A 44 9.77 4.56 -6.83
C SER A 44 8.99 4.86 -5.56
N PHE A 45 7.82 4.24 -5.44
CA PHE A 45 6.99 4.31 -4.24
C PHE A 45 7.08 3.00 -3.45
N ARG A 46 7.02 3.15 -2.13
CA ARG A 46 6.96 2.07 -1.15
C ARG A 46 5.72 2.27 -0.30
N VAL A 47 4.93 1.22 -0.17
CA VAL A 47 3.67 1.23 0.57
C VAL A 47 3.89 0.40 1.84
N PRO A 48 3.59 0.92 3.03
CA PRO A 48 3.65 0.10 4.24
C PRO A 48 2.59 -0.99 4.18
N GLU A 49 2.96 -2.22 4.53
CA GLU A 49 2.05 -3.37 4.50
C GLU A 49 0.79 -3.13 5.34
N SER A 50 0.91 -2.45 6.48
CA SER A 50 -0.21 -2.09 7.35
C SER A 50 -1.30 -1.31 6.63
N ALA A 51 -0.92 -0.39 5.74
CA ALA A 51 -1.86 0.40 4.97
C ALA A 51 -2.59 -0.42 3.90
N VAL A 52 -1.90 -1.38 3.28
CA VAL A 52 -2.53 -2.31 2.33
C VAL A 52 -3.53 -3.20 3.08
N ALA A 53 -3.15 -3.71 4.25
CA ALA A 53 -4.03 -4.52 5.08
C ALA A 53 -5.25 -3.72 5.59
N GLU A 54 -5.09 -2.43 5.90
CA GLU A 54 -6.20 -1.54 6.23
C GLU A 54 -7.12 -1.31 5.03
N LEU A 55 -6.56 -1.03 3.86
CA LEU A 55 -7.32 -0.82 2.63
C LEU A 55 -8.10 -2.07 2.22
N LEU A 56 -7.51 -3.26 2.33
CA LEU A 56 -8.20 -4.53 2.06
C LEU A 56 -9.34 -4.81 3.06
N ARG A 57 -9.18 -4.36 4.32
CA ARG A 57 -10.24 -4.44 5.34
C ARG A 57 -11.36 -3.42 5.10
N GLY A 58 -11.04 -2.24 4.56
CA GLY A 58 -12.03 -1.22 4.21
C GLY A 58 -12.74 -1.46 2.87
N GLY A 59 -12.06 -2.06 1.90
CA GLY A 59 -12.52 -2.22 0.51
C GLY A 59 -13.60 -3.29 0.30
N ILE A 60 -13.91 -4.12 1.30
CA ILE A 60 -15.13 -4.95 1.29
C ILE A 60 -16.42 -4.13 1.39
N ALA A 61 -16.34 -2.83 1.70
CA ALA A 61 -17.52 -1.97 1.91
C ALA A 61 -18.01 -1.20 0.68
N ASP A 62 -17.25 -1.16 -0.44
CA ASP A 62 -17.57 -0.27 -1.58
C ASP A 62 -17.64 -0.98 -2.94
N VAL A 63 -18.04 -2.27 -2.92
CA VAL A 63 -18.48 -2.99 -4.12
C VAL A 63 -19.94 -3.41 -3.90
N GLY A 64 -20.83 -2.44 -4.01
CA GLY A 64 -22.29 -2.59 -4.04
C GLY A 64 -22.85 -1.98 -5.32
#